data_AF-A0A4R9PYZ3-F1
#
_entry.id   AF-A0A4R9PYZ3-F1
#
_cell.length_a   1.000
_cell.length_b   1.000
_cell.length_c   1.000
_cell.angle_alpha   90.00
_cell.angle_beta   90.00
_cell.angle_gamma   90.00
#
_symmetry.space_group_name_H-M   'P 1'
#
loop_
_entity.id
_entity.type
_entity.pdbx_description
1 polymer ?
#
loop_
_entity_poly.entity_id
_entity_poly.type
_entity_poly.pdbx_seq_one_letter_code
_entity_poly.pdbx_strand_id
1 'polypeptide(L)'
;RLQHVLFANSGSEANDTAIKVAWYYNHSRGMSQKRKFISRSPSFHGITVAAASLTGNPINHHGFGLPLPGFIHVTSPHYYRNALAGETEEEFSTRLANELE
;
A
#
# COMPACT_ATOMS: atom_id res chain seq x y z
N ARG A 1 7.29 7.62 20.37
CA ARG A 1 7.96 6.33 20.71
C ARG A 1 6.97 5.22 20.39
N LEU A 2 7.38 4.14 19.73
CA LEU A 2 6.53 2.95 19.54
C LEU A 2 6.27 2.30 20.91
N GLN A 3 5.01 1.92 21.18
CA GLN A 3 4.58 1.44 22.51
C GLN A 3 4.41 -0.08 22.61
N HIS A 4 4.17 -0.75 21.47
CA HIS A 4 3.87 -2.19 21.43
C HIS A 4 4.55 -2.84 20.22
N VAL A 5 4.81 -4.15 20.33
CA VAL A 5 5.40 -4.98 19.28
C VAL A 5 4.56 -6.26 19.14
N LEU A 6 4.21 -6.61 17.90
CA LEU A 6 3.62 -7.89 17.54
C LEU A 6 4.62 -8.65 16.67
N PHE A 7 4.90 -9.91 17.02
CA PHE A 7 5.87 -10.74 16.30
C PHE A 7 5.19 -11.53 15.18
N ALA A 8 5.92 -11.73 14.09
CA ALA A 8 5.54 -12.56 12.95
C ALA A 8 6.79 -13.28 12.42
N ASN A 9 6.62 -14.36 11.66
CA ASN A 9 7.73 -15.16 11.15
C ASN A 9 8.28 -14.63 9.82
N SER A 10 7.54 -13.73 9.15
CA SER A 10 7.94 -13.11 7.89
C SER A 10 7.40 -11.69 7.74
N GLY A 11 7.96 -10.94 6.77
CA GLY A 11 7.44 -9.62 6.39
C GLY A 11 6.02 -9.69 5.82
N SER A 12 5.67 -10.74 5.08
CA SER A 12 4.31 -10.95 4.56
C SER A 12 3.31 -11.09 5.70
N GLU A 13 3.61 -11.94 6.69
CA GLU A 13 2.77 -12.12 7.88
C GLU A 13 2.66 -10.85 8.72
N ALA A 14 3.75 -10.09 8.84
CA ALA A 14 3.74 -8.80 9.53
C ALA A 14 2.81 -7.80 8.84
N ASN A 15 2.83 -7.71 7.51
CA ASN A 15 1.94 -6.83 6.75
C ASN A 15 0.48 -7.29 6.80
N ASP A 16 0.19 -8.59 6.68
CA ASP A 16 -1.17 -9.12 6.89
C ASP A 16 -1.68 -8.81 8.31
N THR A 17 -0.80 -8.89 9.31
CA THR A 17 -1.13 -8.51 10.69
C THR A 17 -1.43 -7.02 10.81
N ALA A 18 -0.61 -6.15 10.21
CA ALA A 18 -0.85 -4.71 10.19
C ALA A 18 -2.18 -4.34 9.51
N ILE A 19 -2.51 -5.00 8.40
CA ILE A 19 -3.79 -4.85 7.70
C ILE A 19 -4.95 -5.18 8.65
N LYS A 20 -4.89 -6.34 9.32
CA LYS A 20 -5.93 -6.79 10.25
C LYS A 20 -6.08 -5.85 11.43
N VAL A 21 -4.98 -5.36 12.00
CA VAL A 21 -4.99 -4.37 13.09
C VAL A 21 -5.66 -3.08 12.64
N ALA A 22 -5.34 -2.55 11.46
CA ALA A 22 -5.96 -1.34 10.94
C ALA A 22 -7.48 -1.50 10.70
N TRP A 23 -7.91 -2.63 10.13
CA TRP A 23 -9.33 -2.94 9.98
C TRP A 23 -10.04 -3.08 11.33
N TYR A 24 -9.46 -3.83 12.27
CA TYR A 24 -10.03 -4.03 13.60
C TYR A 24 -10.13 -2.72 14.37
N TYR A 25 -9.12 -1.87 14.27
CA TYR A 25 -9.10 -0.53 14.86
C TYR A 25 -10.20 0.37 14.30
N ASN A 26 -10.41 0.37 12.99
CA ASN A 26 -11.50 1.14 12.38
C ASN A 26 -12.87 0.56 12.75
N HIS A 27 -13.00 -0.77 12.80
CA HIS A 27 -14.22 -1.41 13.27
C HIS A 27 -14.55 -1.02 14.72
N SER A 28 -13.58 -1.07 15.64
CA SER A 28 -13.79 -0.80 17.07
C SER A 28 -14.20 0.64 17.40
N ARG A 29 -13.92 1.59 16.50
CA ARG A 29 -14.36 2.99 16.59
C ARG A 29 -15.62 3.30 15.78
N GLY A 30 -16.33 2.29 15.28
CA GLY A 30 -17.56 2.47 14.49
C GLY A 30 -17.35 2.84 13.01
N MET A 31 -16.11 2.80 12.51
CA MET A 31 -15.76 3.12 11.11
C MET A 31 -15.52 1.86 10.27
N SER A 32 -16.43 0.88 10.35
CA SER A 32 -16.25 -0.45 9.73
C SER A 32 -16.07 -0.46 8.21
N GLN A 33 -16.51 0.61 7.53
CA GLN A 33 -16.34 0.79 6.08
C GLN A 33 -14.96 1.38 5.69
N LYS A 34 -14.17 1.89 6.64
CA LYS A 34 -12.82 2.41 6.39
C LYS A 34 -11.81 1.27 6.25
N ARG A 35 -11.82 0.63 5.08
CA ARG A 35 -11.09 -0.62 4.80
C ARG A 35 -10.07 -0.55 3.67
N LYS A 36 -10.07 0.54 2.89
CA LYS A 36 -9.17 0.70 1.75
C LYS A 36 -7.72 0.82 2.22
N PHE A 37 -6.80 0.25 1.45
CA PHE A 37 -5.36 0.48 1.58
C PHE A 37 -4.85 1.13 0.30
N ILE A 38 -3.94 2.09 0.47
CA ILE A 38 -3.25 2.75 -0.63
C ILE A 38 -1.77 2.34 -0.55
N SER A 39 -1.27 1.77 -1.64
CA SER A 39 0.13 1.41 -1.87
C SER A 39 0.61 2.10 -3.15
N ARG A 40 1.84 1.84 -3.60
CA ARG A 40 2.40 2.44 -4.82
C ARG A 40 2.75 1.41 -5.88
N SER A 41 2.85 1.82 -7.14
CA SER A 41 3.37 1.00 -8.22
C SER A 41 4.68 1.57 -8.80
N PRO A 42 5.80 0.79 -8.80
CA PRO A 42 5.94 -0.51 -8.14
C PRO A 42 6.12 -0.38 -6.62
N SER A 43 5.76 -1.43 -5.89
CA SER A 43 6.10 -1.65 -4.48
C SER A 43 6.20 -3.15 -4.20
N PHE A 44 6.73 -3.53 -3.03
CA PHE A 44 6.77 -4.92 -2.58
C PHE A 44 6.50 -4.99 -1.08
N HIS A 45 5.46 -5.74 -0.69
CA HIS A 45 4.99 -5.87 0.68
C HIS A 45 4.83 -7.35 1.12
N GLY A 46 5.12 -8.31 0.25
CA GLY A 46 5.05 -9.74 0.58
C GLY A 46 4.15 -10.51 -0.39
N ILE A 47 3.96 -11.79 -0.09
CA ILE A 47 3.34 -12.77 -1.01
C ILE A 47 2.09 -13.48 -0.45
N THR A 48 1.73 -13.25 0.82
CA THR A 48 0.40 -13.63 1.32
C THR A 48 -0.68 -12.89 0.55
N VAL A 49 -1.91 -13.38 0.48
CA VAL A 49 -2.97 -12.81 -0.38
C VAL A 49 -3.17 -11.30 -0.17
N ALA A 50 -3.22 -10.83 1.08
CA ALA A 50 -3.42 -9.41 1.38
C ALA A 50 -2.12 -8.59 1.16
N ALA A 51 -0.96 -9.10 1.57
CA ALA A 51 0.34 -8.45 1.28
C ALA A 51 0.70 -8.41 -0.23
N ALA A 52 0.32 -9.42 -1.00
CA ALA A 52 0.42 -9.45 -2.46
C ALA A 52 -0.56 -8.46 -3.08
N SER A 53 -1.75 -8.29 -2.50
CA SER A 53 -2.68 -7.22 -2.90
C SER A 53 -2.13 -5.81 -2.61
N LEU A 54 -1.32 -5.63 -1.56
CA LEU A 54 -0.58 -4.38 -1.31
C LEU A 54 0.62 -4.20 -2.25
N THR A 55 1.17 -5.27 -2.79
CA THR A 55 2.37 -5.24 -3.62
C THR A 55 2.02 -4.69 -5.01
N GLY A 56 2.55 -3.53 -5.38
CA GLY A 56 2.23 -2.86 -6.65
C GLY A 56 3.02 -3.37 -7.86
N ASN A 57 3.56 -4.59 -7.80
CA ASN A 57 4.26 -5.23 -8.91
C ASN A 57 3.37 -6.31 -9.54
N PRO A 58 2.95 -6.16 -10.81
CA PRO A 58 2.02 -7.06 -11.50
C PRO A 58 2.43 -8.54 -11.51
N ILE A 59 3.74 -8.83 -11.50
CA ILE A 59 4.24 -10.21 -11.49
C ILE A 59 3.70 -10.99 -10.28
N ASN A 60 3.50 -10.32 -9.15
CA ASN A 60 2.98 -10.94 -7.93
C ASN A 60 1.45 -11.13 -7.95
N HIS A 61 0.77 -10.65 -9.00
CA HIS A 61 -0.69 -10.75 -9.16
C HIS A 61 -1.11 -11.79 -10.20
N HIS A 62 -0.25 -12.05 -11.18
CA HIS A 62 -0.55 -12.90 -12.33
C HIS A 62 -1.01 -14.30 -11.91
N GLY A 63 -2.19 -14.71 -12.37
CA GLY A 63 -2.77 -16.03 -12.09
C GLY A 63 -3.47 -16.16 -10.72
N PHE A 64 -3.44 -15.14 -9.87
CA PHE A 64 -3.99 -15.21 -8.51
C PHE A 64 -5.28 -14.41 -8.29
N GLY A 65 -5.74 -13.65 -9.30
CA GLY A 65 -6.91 -12.78 -9.16
C GLY A 65 -6.69 -11.61 -8.20
N LEU A 66 -5.45 -11.12 -8.12
CA LEU A 66 -5.04 -9.99 -7.28
C LEU A 66 -4.85 -8.71 -8.11
N PRO A 67 -4.91 -7.53 -7.48
CA PRO A 67 -5.18 -7.28 -6.06
C PRO A 67 -6.65 -7.50 -5.66
N LEU A 68 -6.89 -7.79 -4.38
CA LEU A 68 -8.25 -7.81 -3.84
C LEU A 68 -8.92 -6.41 -3.92
N PRO A 69 -10.27 -6.34 -3.95
CA PRO A 69 -10.98 -5.07 -3.91
C PRO A 69 -10.58 -4.21 -2.69
N GLY A 70 -10.35 -2.92 -2.93
CA GLY A 70 -9.98 -1.96 -1.89
C GLY A 70 -8.47 -1.80 -1.64
N PHE A 71 -7.63 -2.56 -2.34
CA PHE A 71 -6.19 -2.30 -2.42
C PHE A 71 -5.89 -1.47 -3.67
N ILE A 72 -5.50 -0.21 -3.46
CA ILE A 72 -5.31 0.81 -4.50
C ILE A 72 -3.82 1.06 -4.64
N HIS A 73 -3.34 1.22 -5.87
CA HIS A 73 -1.94 1.53 -6.15
C HIS A 73 -1.84 2.89 -6.84
N VAL A 74 -1.12 3.83 -6.23
CA VAL A 74 -0.80 5.15 -6.80
C VAL A 74 0.61 5.18 -7.38
N THR A 75 0.98 6.27 -8.03
CA THR A 75 2.29 6.43 -8.64
C THR A 75 3.41 6.34 -7.61
N SER A 76 4.51 5.65 -7.95
CA SER A 76 5.71 5.67 -7.11
C SER A 76 6.48 6.99 -7.27
N PRO A 77 7.10 7.52 -6.20
CA PRO A 77 7.94 8.71 -6.21
C PRO A 77 9.34 8.37 -6.71
N HIS A 78 9.39 7.76 -7.88
CA HIS A 78 10.61 7.50 -8.60
C HIS A 78 10.78 8.59 -9.67
N TYR A 79 11.25 9.77 -9.25
CA TYR A 79 11.32 10.99 -10.08
C TYR A 79 11.91 10.72 -11.48
N TYR A 80 13.08 10.09 -11.55
CA TYR A 80 13.73 9.75 -12.83
C TYR A 80 12.84 8.96 -13.82
N ARG A 81 11.89 8.16 -13.34
CA ARG A 81 11.02 7.33 -14.20
C ARG A 81 9.65 7.96 -14.44
N ASN A 82 9.15 8.72 -13.47
CA ASN A 82 7.75 9.12 -13.41
C ASN A 82 7.54 10.64 -13.48
N ALA A 83 8.61 11.44 -13.53
CA ALA A 83 8.51 12.88 -13.77
C ALA A 83 8.02 13.15 -15.19
N LEU A 84 7.19 14.18 -15.32
CA LEU A 84 6.79 14.73 -16.61
C LEU A 84 7.95 15.55 -17.20
N ALA A 85 7.92 15.77 -18.52
CA ALA A 85 8.94 16.57 -19.18
C ALA A 85 8.95 18.01 -18.63
N GLY A 86 10.10 18.45 -18.11
CA GLY A 86 10.27 19.78 -17.52
C GLY A 86 9.75 19.94 -16.09
N GLU A 87 9.14 18.90 -15.52
CA GLU A 87 8.70 18.89 -14.12
C GLU A 87 9.92 18.88 -13.20
N THR A 88 9.95 19.75 -12.19
CA THR A 88 10.95 19.75 -11.12
C THR A 88 10.62 18.69 -10.05
N GLU A 89 11.58 18.34 -9.20
CA GLU A 89 11.34 17.36 -8.10
C GLU A 89 10.25 17.83 -7.12
N GLU A 90 10.12 19.14 -6.92
CA GLU A 90 9.10 19.74 -6.06
C GLU A 90 7.70 19.65 -6.68
N GLU A 91 7.58 19.99 -7.98
CA GLU A 91 6.32 19.85 -8.73
C GLU A 91 5.90 18.38 -8.82
N PHE A 92 6.84 17.47 -9.08
CA PHE A 92 6.62 16.03 -9.06
C PHE A 92 6.07 15.57 -7.72
N SER A 93 6.72 15.96 -6.63
CA SER A 93 6.27 15.60 -5.27
C SER A 93 4.88 16.15 -4.96
N THR A 94 4.60 17.38 -5.39
CA THR A 94 3.28 18.03 -5.25
C THR A 94 2.21 17.28 -6.04
N ARG A 95 2.50 16.87 -7.28
CA ARG A 95 1.57 16.07 -8.09
C ARG A 95 1.26 14.72 -7.44
N LEU A 96 2.26 14.05 -6.87
CA LEU A 96 2.03 12.78 -6.16
C LEU A 96 1.24 12.94 -4.86
N ALA A 97 1.40 14.07 -4.16
CA ALA A 97 0.55 14.39 -3.02
C ALA A 97 -0.91 14.60 -3.46
N ASN A 98 -1.14 15.35 -4.54
CA ASN A 98 -2.48 15.60 -5.09
C ASN A 98 -3.16 14.32 -5.63
N GLU A 99 -2.39 13.30 -6.01
CA GLU A 99 -2.95 11.99 -6.41
C GLU A 99 -3.63 11.24 -5.25
N LEU A 100 -3.35 11.63 -4.00
CA LEU A 100 -3.92 10.99 -2.80
C LEU A 100 -5.26 11.60 -2.36
N GLU A 101 -5.66 12.74 -2.94
CA GLU A 101 -6.92 13.45 -2.65
C GLU A 101 -8.08 12.93 -3.52
#